data_AF-A0A1I8BPM0-F1
#
_entry.id   AF-A0A1I8BPM0-F1
#
_cell.length_a   1.000
_cell.length_b   1.000
_cell.length_c   1.000
_cell.angle_alpha   90.00
_cell.angle_beta   90.00
_cell.angle_gamma   90.00
#
_symmetry.space_group_name_H-M   'P 1'
#
loop_
_entity.id
_entity.type
_entity.pdbx_description
1 polymer ?
#
loop_
_entity_poly.entity_id
_entity_poly.type
_entity_poly.pdbx_seq_one_letter_code
_entity_poly.pdbx_strand_id
1 'polypeptide(L)'
;MDYRPPTKRARAFFIDSLLSINQGGGAAEYVEQLENTTHHIEKFKIIKNYSKFLIKNIPADPEALLSGIFQHCFDEAINNARSKGVEPEELGCTLTSELLDSDIWIPLRPLTENTFDTMLNQFNKVAQSKKQAGVTLWGKPFSVNVMVVDKKNLNKDKNLIGGAPRALAPVHHQIKEKNLIKINNNNDGYCLFYSLLATLIRLIGTMSRSQFYNYIHGRYGSRGHFERETLELMEQVGAPLGQEEYNAEEWVPPVVDFWNEIYEGRFSFKVFVFDYLGHYKPSFYYGPEDYDSPLLIYFDGSHFNGVTSTGGLFGQPYCLECETVYNRPQNHSTICRARCLNCSRVGPLYPCPPRNNFFKKCSGCSKKFNEDCFKDHQNSGFCRRSKKCEKCGVIWDTTVNTRGGRSGHVCNERYCSTCNGYHDPKRGCFIKPLESKVQKQYRFIAIK
;
A
#
# COMPACT_ATOMS: atom_id res chain seq x y z
N MET A 1 -66.07 -2.14 -5.55
CA MET A 1 -65.93 -3.03 -4.38
C MET A 1 -64.45 -3.19 -4.14
N ASP A 2 -63.91 -2.37 -3.23
CA ASP A 2 -62.47 -2.17 -3.05
C ASP A 2 -61.91 -3.13 -2.01
N TYR A 3 -60.94 -3.94 -2.43
CA TYR A 3 -60.21 -4.85 -1.56
C TYR A 3 -58.95 -4.15 -1.04
N ARG A 4 -58.90 -3.84 0.26
CA ARG A 4 -57.66 -3.45 0.96
C ARG A 4 -57.12 -4.65 1.75
N PRO A 5 -55.83 -5.03 1.59
CA PRO A 5 -55.24 -6.08 2.40
C PRO A 5 -55.03 -5.61 3.86
N PRO A 6 -55.12 -6.52 4.85
CA PRO A 6 -55.01 -6.17 6.26
C PRO A 6 -53.57 -5.83 6.66
N THR A 7 -53.46 -4.82 7.51
CA THR A 7 -52.24 -4.31 8.12
C THR A 7 -51.57 -5.36 9.02
N LYS A 8 -50.30 -5.68 8.73
CA LYS A 8 -49.45 -6.48 9.62
C LYS A 8 -49.12 -5.66 10.88
N ARG A 9 -49.74 -5.98 12.01
CA ARG A 9 -49.23 -5.58 13.33
C ARG A 9 -47.94 -6.35 13.60
N ALA A 10 -46.84 -5.64 13.78
CA ALA A 10 -45.60 -6.22 14.29
C ALA A 10 -45.86 -6.72 15.72
N ARG A 11 -45.71 -8.04 15.93
CA ARG A 11 -45.61 -8.61 17.27
C ARG A 11 -44.20 -8.32 17.77
N ALA A 12 -44.07 -7.44 18.76
CA ALA A 12 -42.85 -7.31 19.53
C ALA A 12 -42.71 -8.57 20.39
N PHE A 13 -41.74 -9.42 20.07
CA PHE A 13 -41.29 -10.49 20.97
C PHE A 13 -40.13 -9.92 21.78
N PHE A 14 -40.32 -9.77 23.08
CA PHE A 14 -39.25 -9.39 24.02
C PHE A 14 -38.22 -10.52 24.09
N ILE A 15 -36.96 -10.18 23.79
CA ILE A 15 -35.78 -11.07 23.77
C ILE A 15 -35.59 -11.84 25.09
N ASP A 16 -36.10 -11.32 26.21
CA ASP A 16 -36.06 -11.99 27.52
C ASP A 16 -36.79 -13.35 27.54
N SER A 17 -37.70 -13.58 26.58
CA SER A 17 -38.44 -14.85 26.46
C SER A 17 -37.62 -15.97 25.81
N LEU A 18 -36.52 -15.65 25.12
CA LEU A 18 -35.64 -16.63 24.46
C LEU A 18 -34.38 -16.94 25.28
N LEU A 19 -34.04 -16.11 26.26
CA LEU A 19 -32.85 -16.27 27.12
C LEU A 19 -33.10 -17.12 28.38
N SER A 20 -34.33 -17.63 28.58
CA SER A 20 -34.69 -18.39 29.78
C SER A 20 -34.52 -19.91 29.65
N ILE A 21 -33.84 -20.41 28.61
CA ILE A 21 -33.55 -21.84 28.44
C ILE A 21 -32.03 -22.04 28.45
N ASN A 22 -31.52 -22.47 29.62
CA ASN A 22 -30.21 -23.06 29.93
C ASN A 22 -29.39 -22.28 30.99
N GLN A 23 -29.91 -22.28 32.22
CA GLN A 23 -29.05 -22.33 33.40
C GLN A 23 -28.62 -23.79 33.62
N GLY A 24 -27.35 -24.10 33.34
CA GLY A 24 -26.75 -25.41 33.61
C GLY A 24 -25.38 -25.57 32.96
N GLY A 25 -24.31 -25.14 33.64
CA GLY A 25 -22.91 -25.24 33.23
C GLY A 25 -22.47 -24.07 32.32
N GLY A 26 -21.72 -23.11 32.85
CA GLY A 26 -21.33 -21.91 32.11
C GLY A 26 -20.41 -22.27 30.95
N ALA A 27 -20.63 -21.70 29.76
CA ALA A 27 -19.76 -21.90 28.60
C ALA A 27 -18.26 -21.67 28.91
N ALA A 28 -17.96 -20.80 29.88
CA ALA A 28 -16.63 -20.53 30.42
C ALA A 28 -15.93 -21.77 31.03
N GLU A 29 -16.67 -22.75 31.54
CA GLU A 29 -16.09 -23.97 32.14
C GLU A 29 -15.37 -24.87 31.11
N TYR A 30 -15.68 -24.67 29.83
CA TYR A 30 -15.13 -25.45 28.72
C TYR A 30 -14.03 -24.71 27.95
N VAL A 31 -13.77 -23.45 28.29
CA VAL A 31 -12.89 -22.55 27.54
C VAL A 31 -11.71 -22.13 28.41
N GLU A 32 -10.50 -22.36 27.90
CA GLU A 32 -9.27 -21.84 28.49
C GLU A 32 -8.60 -20.88 27.50
N GLN A 33 -8.47 -19.60 27.85
CA GLN A 33 -7.71 -18.65 27.05
C GLN A 33 -6.21 -18.93 27.20
N LEU A 34 -5.54 -19.22 26.08
CA LEU A 34 -4.11 -19.53 26.06
C LEU A 34 -3.25 -18.30 25.74
N GLU A 35 -3.67 -17.51 24.74
CA GLU A 35 -2.87 -16.39 24.23
C GLU A 35 -3.77 -15.22 23.85
N ASN A 36 -3.25 -14.00 24.03
CA ASN A 36 -3.90 -12.76 23.61
C ASN A 36 -2.83 -11.74 23.16
N THR A 37 -2.62 -11.65 21.86
CA THR A 37 -1.60 -10.76 21.28
C THR A 37 -2.24 -9.69 20.40
N THR A 38 -1.68 -8.48 20.46
CA THR A 38 -2.07 -7.39 19.57
C THR A 38 -0.93 -7.14 18.60
N HIS A 39 -1.25 -7.12 17.31
CA HIS A 39 -0.32 -6.84 16.23
C HIS A 39 -0.73 -5.58 15.49
N HIS A 40 0.18 -4.64 15.42
CA HIS A 40 0.03 -3.43 14.59
C HIS A 40 0.61 -3.73 13.23
N ILE A 41 -0.24 -3.78 12.20
CA ILE A 41 0.21 -4.02 10.84
C ILE A 41 0.21 -2.69 10.09
N GLU A 42 1.31 -1.95 10.26
CA GLU A 42 1.47 -0.59 9.72
C GLU A 42 1.21 -0.52 8.21
N LYS A 43 1.68 -1.52 7.45
CA LYS A 43 1.50 -1.58 5.98
C LYS A 43 0.04 -1.52 5.52
N PHE A 44 -0.87 -2.10 6.30
CA PHE A 44 -2.29 -2.21 5.93
C PHE A 44 -3.19 -1.34 6.81
N LYS A 45 -2.59 -0.52 7.69
CA LYS A 45 -3.32 0.35 8.63
C LYS A 45 -4.39 -0.39 9.45
N ILE A 46 -4.09 -1.63 9.84
CA ILE A 46 -4.98 -2.45 10.65
C ILE A 46 -4.30 -2.88 11.95
N ILE A 47 -5.04 -2.76 13.06
CA ILE A 47 -4.67 -3.40 14.31
C ILE A 47 -5.40 -4.75 14.33
N LYS A 48 -4.64 -5.82 14.52
CA LYS A 48 -5.20 -7.15 14.71
C LYS A 48 -5.00 -7.59 16.13
N ASN A 49 -6.07 -7.89 16.84
CA ASN A 49 -6.00 -8.62 18.09
C ASN A 49 -6.30 -10.10 17.83
N TYR A 50 -5.42 -10.98 18.30
CA TYR A 50 -5.54 -12.42 18.21
C TYR A 50 -5.77 -12.96 19.62
N SER A 51 -6.89 -13.63 19.82
CA SER A 51 -7.20 -14.35 21.05
C SER A 51 -7.34 -15.84 20.74
N LYS A 52 -6.51 -16.65 21.38
CA LYS A 52 -6.49 -18.11 21.21
C LYS A 52 -7.13 -18.78 22.41
N PHE A 53 -8.15 -19.57 22.13
CA PHE A 53 -8.92 -20.33 23.13
C PHE A 53 -8.75 -21.82 22.88
N LEU A 54 -8.58 -22.58 23.96
CA LEU A 54 -8.58 -24.03 23.94
C LEU A 54 -9.89 -24.52 24.54
N ILE A 55 -10.65 -25.28 23.76
CA ILE A 55 -11.92 -25.84 24.19
C ILE A 55 -11.68 -27.29 24.64
N LYS A 56 -12.05 -27.61 25.88
CA LYS A 56 -11.83 -28.92 26.51
C LYS A 56 -13.15 -29.53 26.99
N ASN A 57 -13.15 -30.85 27.20
CA ASN A 57 -14.20 -31.58 27.93
C ASN A 57 -15.63 -31.42 27.38
N ILE A 58 -15.78 -31.31 26.06
CA ILE A 58 -17.09 -31.13 25.42
C ILE A 58 -17.91 -32.43 25.49
N PRO A 59 -19.20 -32.38 25.90
CA PRO A 59 -20.09 -33.54 25.89
C PRO A 59 -20.30 -34.14 24.48
N ALA A 60 -20.74 -35.40 24.42
CA ALA A 60 -20.89 -36.15 23.17
C ALA A 60 -21.98 -35.61 22.21
N ASP A 61 -22.91 -34.77 22.69
CA ASP A 61 -23.93 -34.09 21.86
C ASP A 61 -24.08 -32.60 22.24
N PRO A 62 -23.23 -31.71 21.70
CA PRO A 62 -23.06 -30.36 22.24
C PRO A 62 -23.60 -29.23 21.36
N GLU A 63 -24.43 -29.48 20.34
CA GLU A 63 -24.81 -28.45 19.35
C GLU A 63 -25.37 -27.17 19.97
N ALA A 64 -26.21 -27.28 21.01
CA ALA A 64 -26.75 -26.13 21.75
C ALA A 64 -25.71 -25.45 22.66
N LEU A 65 -24.73 -26.21 23.18
CA LEU A 65 -23.68 -25.72 24.08
C LEU A 65 -22.58 -24.98 23.31
N LEU A 66 -22.29 -25.41 22.08
CA LEU A 66 -21.23 -24.83 21.24
C LEU A 66 -21.52 -23.42 20.79
N SER A 67 -22.78 -23.11 20.47
CA SER A 67 -23.19 -21.75 20.17
C SER A 67 -22.81 -20.83 21.34
N GLY A 68 -23.08 -21.28 22.57
CA GLY A 68 -22.68 -20.57 23.79
C GLY A 68 -21.16 -20.48 23.97
N ILE A 69 -20.42 -21.55 23.68
CA ILE A 69 -18.94 -21.57 23.76
C ILE A 69 -18.30 -20.62 22.74
N PHE A 70 -18.73 -20.67 21.48
CA PHE A 70 -18.20 -19.78 20.44
C PHE A 70 -18.59 -18.33 20.71
N GLN A 71 -19.83 -18.07 21.11
CA GLN A 71 -20.27 -16.74 21.53
C GLN A 71 -19.37 -16.22 22.65
N HIS A 72 -19.09 -17.04 23.66
CA HIS A 72 -18.19 -16.69 24.76
C HIS A 72 -16.78 -16.36 24.26
N CYS A 73 -16.16 -17.19 23.42
CA CYS A 73 -14.84 -16.93 22.84
C CYS A 73 -14.80 -15.62 22.05
N PHE A 74 -15.84 -15.31 21.28
CA PHE A 74 -15.91 -14.07 20.50
C PHE A 74 -16.13 -12.84 21.38
N ASP A 75 -17.04 -12.91 22.35
CA ASP A 75 -17.30 -11.82 23.30
C ASP A 75 -16.04 -11.53 24.12
N GLU A 76 -15.34 -12.58 24.57
CA GLU A 76 -14.09 -12.45 25.31
C GLU A 76 -12.99 -11.86 24.43
N ALA A 77 -12.87 -12.26 23.16
CA ALA A 77 -11.92 -11.66 22.21
C ALA A 77 -12.22 -10.17 21.93
N ILE A 78 -13.50 -9.80 21.79
CA ILE A 78 -13.96 -8.42 21.61
C ILE A 78 -13.65 -7.59 22.85
N ASN A 79 -13.94 -8.11 24.04
CA ASN A 79 -13.66 -7.43 25.31
C ASN A 79 -12.16 -7.27 25.55
N ASN A 80 -11.38 -8.29 25.21
CA ASN A 80 -9.91 -8.26 25.25
C ASN A 80 -9.29 -7.26 24.27
N ALA A 81 -9.90 -7.09 23.09
CA ALA A 81 -9.49 -6.06 22.15
C ALA A 81 -9.81 -4.65 22.71
N ARG A 82 -11.05 -4.45 23.20
CA ARG A 82 -11.50 -3.18 23.79
C ARG A 82 -10.67 -2.74 25.00
N SER A 83 -10.31 -3.68 25.89
CA SER A 83 -9.47 -3.37 27.05
C SER A 83 -8.06 -2.91 26.68
N LYS A 84 -7.60 -3.24 25.45
CA LYS A 84 -6.34 -2.80 24.87
C LYS A 84 -6.48 -1.57 23.95
N GLY A 85 -7.64 -0.90 23.97
CA GLY A 85 -7.89 0.31 23.18
C GLY A 85 -8.14 0.05 21.68
N VAL A 86 -8.48 -1.19 21.31
CA VAL A 86 -8.84 -1.58 19.94
C VAL A 86 -10.36 -1.50 19.82
N GLU A 87 -10.90 -0.80 18.81
CA GLU A 87 -12.33 -0.80 18.46
C GLU A 87 -12.61 -1.87 17.40
N PRO A 88 -13.26 -2.99 17.78
CA PRO A 88 -13.52 -4.10 16.86
C PRO A 88 -14.48 -3.67 15.74
N GLU A 89 -14.07 -3.86 14.48
CA GLU A 89 -14.92 -3.64 13.30
C GLU A 89 -15.19 -4.92 12.52
N GLU A 90 -14.18 -5.77 12.40
CA GLU A 90 -14.30 -7.06 11.74
C GLU A 90 -13.84 -8.18 12.66
N LEU A 91 -14.47 -9.35 12.49
CA LEU A 91 -14.14 -10.56 13.21
C LEU A 91 -14.00 -11.71 12.21
N GLY A 92 -12.95 -12.50 12.41
CA GLY A 92 -12.66 -13.74 11.70
C GLY A 92 -12.21 -14.78 12.72
N CYS A 93 -12.22 -16.05 12.35
CA CYS A 93 -11.64 -17.05 13.21
C CYS A 93 -11.07 -18.23 12.44
N THR A 94 -10.13 -18.93 13.07
CA THR A 94 -9.60 -20.18 12.58
C THR A 94 -9.81 -21.25 13.63
N LEU A 95 -10.35 -22.40 13.22
CA LEU A 95 -10.51 -23.55 14.09
C LEU A 95 -9.51 -24.63 13.70
N THR A 96 -8.77 -25.11 14.70
CA THR A 96 -7.70 -26.09 14.56
C THR A 96 -7.95 -27.25 15.51
N SER A 97 -7.92 -28.48 15.00
CA SER A 97 -8.06 -29.71 15.77
C SER A 97 -7.19 -30.80 15.16
N GLU A 98 -6.66 -31.71 15.99
CA GLU A 98 -5.99 -32.94 15.51
C GLU A 98 -6.91 -33.84 14.68
N LEU A 99 -8.23 -33.68 14.83
CA LEU A 99 -9.24 -34.47 14.14
C LEU A 99 -9.62 -33.87 12.77
N LEU A 100 -9.00 -32.73 12.40
CA LEU A 100 -9.19 -32.08 11.10
C LEU A 100 -7.96 -32.28 10.22
N ASP A 101 -8.18 -32.67 8.97
CA ASP A 101 -7.10 -32.75 7.96
C ASP A 101 -6.53 -31.36 7.62
N SER A 102 -7.33 -30.31 7.82
CA SER A 102 -6.99 -28.92 7.55
C SER A 102 -7.78 -27.98 8.46
N ASP A 103 -7.15 -26.87 8.85
CA ASP A 103 -7.80 -25.81 9.62
C ASP A 103 -9.04 -25.26 8.90
N ILE A 104 -10.11 -25.01 9.67
CA ILE A 104 -11.30 -24.34 9.17
C ILE A 104 -11.06 -22.84 9.32
N TRP A 105 -10.85 -22.16 8.20
CA TRP A 105 -10.69 -20.72 8.17
C TRP A 105 -12.02 -20.03 7.87
N ILE A 106 -12.45 -19.18 8.79
CA ILE A 106 -13.58 -18.28 8.58
C ILE A 106 -13.02 -16.88 8.31
N PRO A 107 -13.29 -16.31 7.11
CA PRO A 107 -12.74 -15.02 6.74
C PRO A 107 -13.27 -13.91 7.64
N LEU A 108 -12.51 -12.81 7.68
CA LEU A 108 -12.91 -11.57 8.34
C LEU A 108 -14.24 -11.07 7.78
N ARG A 109 -15.16 -10.69 8.67
CA ARG A 109 -16.47 -10.15 8.35
C ARG A 109 -16.78 -8.96 9.24
N PRO A 110 -17.50 -7.94 8.73
CA PRO A 110 -17.99 -6.84 9.56
C PRO A 110 -18.82 -7.36 10.73
N LEU A 111 -18.59 -6.82 11.92
CA LEU A 111 -19.35 -7.12 13.14
C LEU A 111 -20.80 -6.61 13.01
N THR A 112 -21.62 -7.45 12.37
CA THR A 112 -23.07 -7.28 12.20
C THR A 112 -23.79 -8.45 12.85
N GLU A 113 -25.09 -8.30 13.14
CA GLU A 113 -25.90 -9.30 13.86
C GLU A 113 -25.79 -10.73 13.28
N ASN A 114 -25.61 -10.87 11.95
CA ASN A 114 -25.56 -12.18 11.26
C ASN A 114 -24.18 -12.87 11.27
N THR A 115 -23.17 -12.26 11.86
CA THR A 115 -21.79 -12.75 11.80
C THR A 115 -21.65 -14.09 12.52
N PHE A 116 -22.20 -14.16 13.74
CA PHE A 116 -22.16 -15.32 14.63
C PHE A 116 -22.84 -16.55 14.04
N ASP A 117 -24.08 -16.37 13.57
CA ASP A 117 -24.84 -17.45 12.93
C ASP A 117 -24.14 -17.98 11.69
N THR A 118 -23.47 -17.11 10.93
CA THR A 118 -22.73 -17.55 9.74
C THR A 118 -21.50 -18.37 10.11
N MET A 119 -20.78 -17.99 11.17
CA MET A 119 -19.61 -18.74 11.67
C MET A 119 -20.04 -20.12 12.18
N LEU A 120 -21.11 -20.17 12.97
CA LEU A 120 -21.66 -21.40 13.52
C LEU A 120 -22.19 -22.32 12.41
N ASN A 121 -22.88 -21.79 11.40
CA ASN A 121 -23.37 -22.57 10.27
C ASN A 121 -22.23 -23.19 9.44
N GLN A 122 -21.12 -22.47 9.25
CA GLN A 122 -19.95 -23.05 8.57
C GLN A 122 -19.33 -24.17 9.41
N PHE A 123 -19.22 -23.98 10.72
CA PHE A 123 -18.75 -25.01 11.62
C PHE A 123 -19.64 -26.28 11.58
N ASN A 124 -20.97 -26.12 11.65
CA ASN A 124 -21.92 -27.22 11.59
C ASN A 124 -21.84 -28.00 10.27
N LYS A 125 -21.61 -27.31 9.14
CA LYS A 125 -21.38 -27.96 7.83
C LYS A 125 -20.14 -28.85 7.85
N VAL A 126 -19.04 -28.39 8.45
CA VAL A 126 -17.82 -29.21 8.54
C VAL A 126 -18.01 -30.39 9.50
N ALA A 127 -18.64 -30.15 10.66
CA ALA A 127 -18.97 -31.21 11.62
C ALA A 127 -19.86 -32.29 10.98
N GLN A 128 -20.87 -31.91 10.21
CA GLN A 128 -21.77 -32.84 9.52
C GLN A 128 -21.05 -33.67 8.45
N SER A 129 -20.19 -33.04 7.64
CA SER A 129 -19.37 -33.72 6.63
C SER A 129 -18.45 -34.78 7.26
N LYS A 130 -17.83 -34.46 8.41
CA LYS A 130 -16.95 -35.40 9.11
C LYS A 130 -17.72 -36.52 9.83
N LYS A 131 -18.90 -36.24 10.37
CA LYS A 131 -19.81 -37.25 10.93
C LYS A 131 -20.20 -38.31 9.88
N GLN A 132 -20.40 -37.92 8.62
CA GLN A 132 -20.65 -38.85 7.52
C GLN A 132 -19.43 -39.75 7.19
N ALA A 133 -18.22 -39.28 7.50
CA ALA A 133 -16.97 -40.03 7.35
C ALA A 133 -16.57 -40.85 8.59
N GLY A 134 -17.42 -40.92 9.62
CA GLY A 134 -17.17 -41.68 10.85
C GLY A 134 -16.22 -41.02 11.86
N VAL A 135 -15.78 -39.77 11.60
CA VAL A 135 -14.92 -38.99 12.50
C VAL A 135 -15.73 -37.85 13.10
N THR A 136 -15.91 -37.84 14.41
CA THR A 136 -16.51 -36.71 15.11
C THR A 136 -15.43 -35.74 15.55
N LEU A 137 -15.65 -34.43 15.41
CA LEU A 137 -14.83 -33.40 16.10
C LEU A 137 -14.89 -33.53 17.63
N TRP A 138 -15.84 -34.33 18.13
CA TRP A 138 -16.10 -34.63 19.53
C TRP A 138 -15.11 -35.66 20.06
N GLY A 139 -14.60 -35.42 21.27
CA GLY A 139 -13.75 -36.38 22.00
C GLY A 139 -12.28 -35.99 22.15
N LYS A 140 -11.83 -34.89 21.51
CA LYS A 140 -10.51 -34.29 21.76
C LYS A 140 -10.60 -32.76 21.87
N PRO A 141 -9.71 -32.12 22.65
CA PRO A 141 -9.61 -30.66 22.69
C PRO A 141 -9.32 -30.08 21.30
N PHE A 142 -9.87 -28.90 21.03
CA PHE A 142 -9.57 -28.12 19.82
C PHE A 142 -9.42 -26.64 20.15
N SER A 143 -8.73 -25.92 19.27
CA SER A 143 -8.45 -24.50 19.48
C SER A 143 -9.21 -23.60 18.51
N VAL A 144 -9.64 -22.46 19.03
CA VAL A 144 -10.30 -21.39 18.29
C VAL A 144 -9.43 -20.15 18.39
N ASN A 145 -8.90 -19.72 17.25
CA ASN A 145 -8.14 -18.49 17.14
C ASN A 145 -9.07 -17.40 16.60
N VAL A 146 -9.54 -16.52 17.47
CA VAL A 146 -10.38 -15.38 17.09
C VAL A 146 -9.48 -14.21 16.73
N MET A 147 -9.74 -13.63 15.56
CA MET A 147 -9.06 -12.45 15.05
C MET A 147 -10.05 -11.30 14.99
N VAL A 148 -9.76 -10.25 15.74
CA VAL A 148 -10.50 -9.00 15.70
C VAL A 148 -9.66 -7.95 15.01
N VAL A 149 -10.27 -7.18 14.11
CA VAL A 149 -9.60 -6.14 13.34
C VAL A 149 -10.25 -4.79 13.61
N ASP A 150 -9.38 -3.82 13.88
CA ASP A 150 -9.71 -2.41 13.95
C ASP A 150 -9.01 -1.68 12.80
N LYS A 151 -9.81 -1.01 11.97
CA LYS A 151 -9.33 -0.18 10.85
C LYS A 151 -9.37 1.32 11.17
N LYS A 152 -9.91 1.73 12.33
CA LYS A 152 -10.12 3.12 12.75
C LYS A 152 -9.10 3.63 13.77
N ASN A 153 -8.63 2.82 14.74
CA ASN A 153 -7.73 3.29 15.81
C ASN A 153 -6.24 3.04 15.60
N LEU A 154 -5.78 2.86 14.37
CA LEU A 154 -4.36 3.04 14.13
C LEU A 154 -4.02 4.54 14.15
N ASN A 155 -3.48 5.00 15.28
CA ASN A 155 -2.88 6.30 15.54
C ASN A 155 -3.46 7.44 14.70
N LYS A 156 -4.35 8.26 15.28
CA LYS A 156 -4.72 9.57 14.74
C LYS A 156 -3.51 10.43 14.34
N ASP A 157 -2.33 10.14 14.89
CA ASP A 157 -1.03 10.75 14.53
C ASP A 157 -0.48 10.39 13.13
N LYS A 158 -1.09 9.48 12.37
CA LYS A 158 -0.62 9.06 11.03
C LYS A 158 -1.66 9.16 9.92
N ASN A 159 -2.81 9.77 10.18
CA ASN A 159 -3.71 10.12 9.08
C ASN A 159 -3.17 11.37 8.39
N LEU A 160 -3.03 11.31 7.07
CA LEU A 160 -2.71 12.48 6.24
C LEU A 160 -4.00 13.31 6.15
N ILE A 161 -4.26 14.08 7.19
CA ILE A 161 -5.46 14.91 7.34
C ILE A 161 -4.98 16.34 7.48
N GLY A 162 -5.27 17.15 6.47
CA GLY A 162 -4.83 18.54 6.40
C GLY A 162 -5.96 19.51 6.75
N GLY A 163 -5.62 20.54 7.53
CA GLY A 163 -6.46 21.67 7.94
C GLY A 163 -5.67 22.98 7.98
N ALA A 164 -6.14 23.98 8.74
CA ALA A 164 -5.51 25.29 8.83
C ALA A 164 -4.05 25.21 9.36
N PRO A 165 -3.13 26.10 8.92
CA PRO A 165 -1.71 26.01 9.25
C PRO A 165 -1.47 26.04 10.77
N ARG A 166 -0.79 25.02 11.32
CA ARG A 166 -0.32 25.01 12.72
C ARG A 166 1.21 25.11 12.76
N ALA A 167 1.76 25.62 13.87
CA ALA A 167 3.21 25.62 14.07
C ALA A 167 3.72 24.19 14.27
N LEU A 168 4.61 23.72 13.40
CA LEU A 168 5.06 22.33 13.31
C LEU A 168 6.51 22.14 13.79
N ALA A 169 6.81 20.90 14.19
CA ALA A 169 8.14 20.43 14.56
C ALA A 169 9.10 20.40 13.35
N PRO A 170 10.42 20.54 13.57
CA PRO A 170 11.41 20.60 12.49
C PRO A 170 11.51 19.27 11.73
N VAL A 171 11.42 19.35 10.40
CA VAL A 171 11.51 18.21 9.47
C VAL A 171 12.86 17.51 9.57
N HIS A 172 12.88 16.18 9.75
CA HIS A 172 14.11 15.41 9.91
C HIS A 172 14.94 15.25 8.63
N HIS A 173 14.39 15.56 7.45
CA HIS A 173 15.08 15.48 6.15
C HIS A 173 15.03 16.83 5.43
N GLN A 174 16.03 17.14 4.59
CA GLN A 174 16.18 18.44 3.91
C GLN A 174 15.11 18.68 2.82
N ILE A 175 13.82 18.66 3.17
CA ILE A 175 12.73 19.08 2.29
C ILE A 175 13.02 20.52 1.87
N LYS A 176 13.15 20.74 0.56
CA LYS A 176 13.44 22.06 0.01
C LYS A 176 12.14 22.85 -0.08
N GLU A 177 11.82 23.61 0.95
CA GLU A 177 10.59 24.42 1.02
C GLU A 177 10.35 25.29 -0.21
N LYS A 178 11.41 25.83 -0.83
CA LYS A 178 11.34 26.60 -2.08
C LYS A 178 10.74 25.86 -3.28
N ASN A 179 10.67 24.52 -3.20
CA ASN A 179 10.10 23.66 -4.23
C ASN A 179 8.66 23.24 -3.91
N LEU A 180 8.12 23.70 -2.78
CA LEU A 180 6.71 23.56 -2.44
C LEU A 180 5.89 24.69 -3.08
N ILE A 181 4.71 24.35 -3.57
CA ILE A 181 3.64 25.30 -3.85
C ILE A 181 2.91 25.48 -2.53
N LYS A 182 3.27 26.54 -1.80
CA LYS A 182 2.69 26.84 -0.50
C LYS A 182 1.23 27.25 -0.67
N ILE A 183 0.33 26.46 -0.10
CA ILE A 183 -1.09 26.76 -0.05
C ILE A 183 -1.36 27.64 1.16
N ASN A 184 -2.16 28.69 0.96
CA ASN A 184 -2.59 29.59 2.01
C ASN A 184 -4.12 29.64 2.01
N ASN A 185 -4.77 28.75 2.74
CA ASN A 185 -6.23 28.72 2.91
C ASN A 185 -6.61 29.00 4.37
N ASN A 186 -6.34 30.22 4.82
CA ASN A 186 -6.52 30.63 6.24
C ASN A 186 -7.97 30.54 6.75
N ASN A 187 -8.94 30.28 5.89
CA ASN A 187 -10.37 30.40 6.18
C ASN A 187 -11.17 29.12 5.94
N ASP A 188 -10.55 28.03 5.47
CA ASP A 188 -11.25 26.77 5.16
C ASP A 188 -10.36 25.53 5.40
N GLY A 189 -10.97 24.33 5.35
CA GLY A 189 -10.29 23.04 5.49
C GLY A 189 -9.74 22.46 4.18
N TYR A 190 -9.81 23.18 3.06
CA TYR A 190 -9.71 22.60 1.71
C TYR A 190 -8.27 22.46 1.18
N CYS A 191 -7.26 22.49 2.05
CA CYS A 191 -5.85 22.53 1.66
C CYS A 191 -5.43 21.35 0.76
N LEU A 192 -6.06 20.18 0.90
CA LEU A 192 -5.86 19.03 0.01
C LEU A 192 -6.27 19.35 -1.44
N PHE A 193 -7.50 19.83 -1.65
CA PHE A 193 -8.01 20.15 -2.99
C PHE A 193 -7.25 21.31 -3.63
N TYR A 194 -6.92 22.35 -2.85
CA TYR A 194 -6.04 23.42 -3.32
C TYR A 194 -4.68 22.87 -3.76
N SER A 195 -4.07 21.99 -2.96
CA SER A 195 -2.77 21.41 -3.30
C SER A 195 -2.83 20.57 -4.56
N LEU A 196 -3.87 19.75 -4.70
CA LEU A 196 -4.13 18.96 -5.89
C LEU A 196 -4.28 19.85 -7.12
N LEU A 197 -5.19 20.83 -7.09
CA LEU A 197 -5.47 21.72 -8.22
C LEU A 197 -4.25 22.57 -8.60
N ALA A 198 -3.56 23.16 -7.62
CA ALA A 198 -2.36 23.95 -7.89
C ALA A 198 -1.24 23.11 -8.51
N THR A 199 -1.07 21.86 -8.06
CA THR A 199 -0.07 20.95 -8.63
C THR A 199 -0.45 20.53 -10.05
N LEU A 200 -1.74 20.27 -10.31
CA LEU A 200 -2.26 20.00 -11.65
C LEU A 200 -1.97 21.17 -12.60
N ILE A 201 -2.43 22.38 -12.25
CA ILE A 201 -2.23 23.58 -13.08
C ILE A 201 -0.74 23.85 -13.30
N ARG A 202 0.11 23.60 -12.30
CA ARG A 202 1.55 23.73 -12.46
C ARG A 202 2.15 22.71 -13.45
N LEU A 203 1.59 21.51 -13.50
CA LEU A 203 2.06 20.39 -14.32
C LEU A 203 1.63 20.54 -15.78
N ILE A 204 0.34 20.79 -16.04
CA ILE A 204 -0.25 20.81 -17.39
C ILE A 204 -0.55 22.21 -17.92
N GLY A 205 -0.59 23.22 -17.05
CA GLY A 205 -0.93 24.58 -17.42
C GLY A 205 0.19 25.29 -18.18
N THR A 206 -0.22 26.30 -18.95
CA THR A 206 0.68 27.12 -19.80
C THR A 206 1.11 28.42 -19.12
N MET A 207 0.68 28.66 -17.89
CA MET A 207 0.99 29.88 -17.15
C MET A 207 2.49 30.03 -16.90
N SER A 208 3.00 31.25 -17.10
CA SER A 208 4.33 31.61 -16.62
C SER A 208 4.39 31.56 -15.10
N ARG A 209 5.61 31.49 -14.53
CA ARG A 209 5.82 31.46 -13.08
C ARG A 209 5.16 32.65 -12.35
N SER A 210 5.18 33.84 -12.97
CA SER A 210 4.56 35.05 -12.40
C SER A 210 3.03 34.95 -12.42
N GLN A 211 2.45 34.51 -13.54
CA GLN A 211 1.00 34.31 -13.67
C GLN A 211 0.49 33.27 -12.68
N PHE A 212 1.18 32.13 -12.55
CA PHE A 212 0.85 31.09 -11.59
C PHE A 212 0.92 31.60 -10.14
N TYR A 213 1.97 32.35 -9.80
CA TYR A 213 2.08 32.97 -8.48
C TYR A 213 0.93 33.94 -8.19
N ASN A 214 0.55 34.76 -9.16
CA ASN A 214 -0.57 35.69 -9.01
C ASN A 214 -1.91 34.97 -8.87
N TYR A 215 -2.09 33.87 -9.60
CA TYR A 215 -3.27 33.01 -9.55
C TYR A 215 -3.46 32.41 -8.15
N ILE A 216 -2.45 31.72 -7.60
CA ILE A 216 -2.55 31.08 -6.27
C ILE A 216 -2.72 32.09 -5.13
N HIS A 217 -2.22 33.32 -5.29
CA HIS A 217 -2.28 34.37 -4.26
C HIS A 217 -3.35 35.43 -4.53
N GLY A 218 -4.24 35.22 -5.49
CA GLY A 218 -5.36 36.12 -5.77
C GLY A 218 -4.97 37.56 -6.14
N ARG A 219 -3.80 37.75 -6.77
CA ARG A 219 -3.30 39.08 -7.18
C ARG A 219 -3.80 39.45 -8.58
N TYR A 220 -3.79 40.75 -8.88
CA TYR A 220 -4.07 41.31 -10.21
C TYR A 220 -5.34 40.73 -10.88
N GLY A 221 -6.49 40.85 -10.21
CA GLY A 221 -7.78 40.42 -10.75
C GLY A 221 -8.11 38.93 -10.62
N SER A 222 -7.18 38.10 -10.12
CA SER A 222 -7.40 36.66 -9.89
C SER A 222 -8.01 36.35 -8.51
N ARG A 223 -8.46 37.37 -7.78
CA ARG A 223 -8.96 37.22 -6.41
C ARG A 223 -10.17 36.27 -6.39
N GLY A 224 -10.08 35.20 -5.60
CA GLY A 224 -11.13 34.18 -5.48
C GLY A 224 -11.26 33.22 -6.67
N HIS A 225 -10.43 33.35 -7.73
CA HIS A 225 -10.51 32.44 -8.87
C HIS A 225 -10.07 31.02 -8.51
N PHE A 226 -8.93 30.92 -7.83
CA PHE A 226 -8.37 29.65 -7.38
C PHE A 226 -9.29 28.96 -6.36
N GLU A 227 -9.89 29.72 -5.45
CA GLU A 227 -10.93 29.26 -4.51
C GLU A 227 -12.16 28.73 -5.24
N ARG A 228 -12.69 29.50 -6.19
CA ARG A 228 -13.85 29.08 -6.98
C ARG A 228 -13.60 27.79 -7.76
N GLU A 229 -12.48 27.68 -8.48
CA GLU A 229 -12.15 26.44 -9.21
C GLU A 229 -11.91 25.25 -8.28
N THR A 230 -11.44 25.50 -7.05
CA THR A 230 -11.32 24.45 -6.03
C THR A 230 -12.70 23.97 -5.57
N LEU A 231 -13.64 24.88 -5.35
CA LEU A 231 -15.03 24.53 -5.02
C LEU A 231 -15.72 23.79 -6.17
N GLU A 232 -15.50 24.22 -7.42
CA GLU A 232 -16.01 23.53 -8.61
C GLU A 232 -15.45 22.10 -8.70
N LEU A 233 -14.15 21.90 -8.44
CA LEU A 233 -13.54 20.56 -8.37
C LEU A 233 -14.21 19.70 -7.28
N MET A 234 -14.37 20.25 -6.07
CA MET A 234 -15.01 19.55 -4.96
C MET A 234 -16.44 19.14 -5.31
N GLU A 235 -17.21 20.02 -5.91
CA GLU A 235 -18.57 19.73 -6.38
C GLU A 235 -18.58 18.61 -7.43
N GLN A 236 -17.67 18.66 -8.41
CA GLN A 236 -17.56 17.64 -9.47
C GLN A 236 -17.27 16.24 -8.95
N VAL A 237 -16.47 16.12 -7.89
CA VAL A 237 -16.16 14.83 -7.26
C VAL A 237 -17.11 14.46 -6.12
N GLY A 238 -18.14 15.28 -5.86
CA GLY A 238 -19.11 15.05 -4.80
C GLY A 238 -18.53 15.20 -3.38
N ALA A 239 -17.48 16.00 -3.20
CA ALA A 239 -16.89 16.26 -1.90
C ALA A 239 -17.81 17.15 -1.05
N PRO A 240 -18.14 16.75 0.19
CA PRO A 240 -18.97 17.54 1.08
C PRO A 240 -18.24 18.82 1.47
N LEU A 241 -18.90 19.97 1.32
CA LEU A 241 -18.35 21.27 1.73
C LEU A 241 -18.45 21.46 3.24
N GLY A 242 -17.59 22.32 3.79
CA GLY A 242 -17.64 22.73 5.20
C GLY A 242 -17.01 21.77 6.19
N GLN A 243 -16.34 20.70 5.74
CA GLN A 243 -15.52 19.89 6.64
C GLN A 243 -14.25 20.65 7.06
N GLU A 244 -13.83 20.43 8.31
CA GLU A 244 -12.62 21.05 8.87
C GLU A 244 -11.34 20.53 8.22
N GLU A 245 -11.33 19.26 7.81
CA GLU A 245 -10.15 18.56 7.29
C GLU A 245 -10.56 17.45 6.31
N TYR A 246 -9.68 17.10 5.36
CA TYR A 246 -9.93 16.07 4.35
C TYR A 246 -8.82 15.03 4.32
N ASN A 247 -9.20 13.75 4.25
CA ASN A 247 -8.29 12.63 4.19
C ASN A 247 -7.81 12.37 2.76
N ALA A 248 -6.48 12.29 2.55
CA ALA A 248 -5.91 12.00 1.24
C ALA A 248 -6.34 10.65 0.65
N GLU A 249 -6.51 9.61 1.47
CA GLU A 249 -6.89 8.27 0.98
C GLU A 249 -8.34 8.20 0.51
N GLU A 250 -9.18 9.07 1.04
CA GLU A 250 -10.59 9.18 0.67
C GLU A 250 -10.77 10.08 -0.56
N TRP A 251 -10.09 11.22 -0.61
CA TRP A 251 -10.40 12.27 -1.58
C TRP A 251 -9.44 12.37 -2.78
N VAL A 252 -8.23 11.83 -2.68
CA VAL A 252 -7.34 11.74 -3.86
C VAL A 252 -7.92 10.80 -4.93
N PRO A 253 -8.45 9.59 -4.61
CA PRO A 253 -8.95 8.69 -5.64
C PRO A 253 -10.04 9.29 -6.53
N PRO A 254 -11.15 9.86 -6.00
CA PRO A 254 -12.19 10.45 -6.84
C PRO A 254 -11.68 11.60 -7.72
N VAL A 255 -10.76 12.43 -7.20
CA VAL A 255 -10.15 13.53 -7.96
C VAL A 255 -9.28 13.01 -9.10
N VAL A 256 -8.45 11.99 -8.85
CA VAL A 256 -7.56 11.42 -9.86
C VAL A 256 -8.36 10.67 -10.93
N ASP A 257 -9.40 9.93 -10.55
CA ASP A 257 -10.27 9.24 -11.49
C ASP A 257 -11.00 10.24 -12.39
N PHE A 258 -11.59 11.30 -11.80
CA PHE A 258 -12.20 12.39 -12.54
C PHE A 258 -11.23 13.03 -13.54
N TRP A 259 -10.00 13.33 -13.13
CA TRP A 259 -9.00 13.92 -14.03
C TRP A 259 -8.55 12.97 -15.14
N ASN A 260 -8.36 11.69 -14.85
CA ASN A 260 -8.01 10.71 -15.87
C ASN A 260 -9.14 10.52 -16.89
N GLU A 261 -10.39 10.70 -16.48
CA GLU A 261 -11.55 10.72 -17.39
C GLU A 261 -11.54 11.98 -18.28
N ILE A 262 -11.50 13.19 -17.70
CA ILE A 262 -11.63 14.43 -18.50
C ILE A 262 -10.40 14.74 -19.37
N TYR A 263 -9.24 14.17 -19.04
CA TYR A 263 -7.99 14.33 -19.79
C TYR A 263 -7.59 13.05 -20.54
N GLU A 264 -8.53 12.12 -20.73
CA GLU A 264 -8.29 10.86 -21.43
C GLU A 264 -7.60 11.09 -22.79
N GLY A 265 -6.57 10.27 -23.05
CA GLY A 265 -5.78 10.33 -24.28
C GLY A 265 -4.77 11.50 -24.34
N ARG A 266 -4.73 12.40 -23.35
CA ARG A 266 -3.75 13.49 -23.26
C ARG A 266 -2.78 13.33 -22.11
N PHE A 267 -3.27 12.92 -20.95
CA PHE A 267 -2.49 12.74 -19.74
C PHE A 267 -2.96 11.50 -18.98
N SER A 268 -2.06 10.87 -18.24
CA SER A 268 -2.37 9.81 -17.29
C SER A 268 -1.75 10.17 -15.94
N PHE A 269 -2.59 10.55 -14.98
CA PHE A 269 -2.20 11.12 -13.70
C PHE A 269 -2.10 10.08 -12.60
N LYS A 270 -1.01 10.15 -11.83
CA LYS A 270 -0.85 9.42 -10.56
C LYS A 270 -0.39 10.40 -9.49
N VAL A 271 -1.08 10.40 -8.36
CA VAL A 271 -0.76 11.25 -7.21
C VAL A 271 0.12 10.49 -6.22
N PHE A 272 1.14 11.16 -5.71
CA PHE A 272 2.04 10.67 -4.67
C PHE A 272 2.05 11.67 -3.51
N VAL A 273 1.69 11.21 -2.32
CA VAL A 273 1.66 12.01 -1.09
C VAL A 273 2.82 11.61 -0.20
N PHE A 274 3.68 12.57 0.12
CA PHE A 274 4.81 12.42 1.04
C PHE A 274 4.47 13.08 2.36
N ASP A 275 4.84 12.46 3.48
CA ASP A 275 4.63 13.03 4.81
C ASP A 275 5.89 13.69 5.39
N TYR A 276 5.68 14.36 6.53
CA TYR A 276 6.70 15.03 7.32
C TYR A 276 7.65 14.08 8.05
N LEU A 277 7.33 12.78 8.13
CA LEU A 277 8.21 11.77 8.74
C LEU A 277 9.47 11.56 7.90
N GLY A 278 9.47 12.09 6.67
CA GLY A 278 10.67 12.32 5.88
C GLY A 278 11.12 11.09 5.11
N HIS A 279 10.35 10.02 5.04
CA HIS A 279 10.76 8.87 4.25
C HIS A 279 10.89 9.24 2.76
N TYR A 280 11.88 8.65 2.07
CA TYR A 280 11.94 8.69 0.60
C TYR A 280 10.82 7.89 -0.05
N LYS A 281 9.86 7.38 0.72
CA LYS A 281 8.71 6.63 0.23
C LYS A 281 7.46 7.48 0.38
N PRO A 282 6.60 7.54 -0.64
CA PRO A 282 5.29 8.15 -0.49
C PRO A 282 4.51 7.38 0.58
N SER A 283 3.82 8.12 1.45
CA SER A 283 2.95 7.56 2.49
C SER A 283 1.63 7.08 1.90
N PHE A 284 1.22 7.65 0.77
CA PHE A 284 0.07 7.25 -0.02
C PHE A 284 0.28 7.57 -1.50
N TYR A 285 -0.25 6.76 -2.40
CA TYR A 285 -0.31 7.07 -3.83
C TYR A 285 -1.52 6.41 -4.48
N TYR A 286 -2.06 7.03 -5.52
CA TYR A 286 -3.20 6.52 -6.27
C TYR A 286 -3.15 6.96 -7.73
N GLY A 287 -3.56 6.06 -8.62
CA GLY A 287 -3.59 6.24 -10.08
C GLY A 287 -3.05 5.02 -10.83
N PRO A 288 -3.15 5.01 -12.17
CA PRO A 288 -2.74 3.90 -13.03
C PRO A 288 -1.23 3.61 -12.94
N GLU A 289 -0.83 2.38 -13.26
CA GLU A 289 0.58 1.97 -13.23
C GLU A 289 1.38 2.54 -14.41
N ASP A 290 0.74 2.80 -15.55
CA ASP A 290 1.34 3.32 -16.78
C ASP A 290 1.19 4.84 -16.93
N TYR A 291 1.10 5.55 -15.80
CA TYR A 291 1.00 7.01 -15.75
C TYR A 291 2.19 7.72 -16.41
N ASP A 292 1.94 8.92 -16.93
CA ASP A 292 2.96 9.81 -17.48
C ASP A 292 3.10 11.15 -16.75
N SER A 293 2.10 11.50 -15.93
CA SER A 293 1.92 12.82 -15.35
C SER A 293 1.84 12.74 -13.82
N PRO A 294 2.98 12.58 -13.12
CA PRO A 294 2.99 12.45 -11.67
C PRO A 294 2.68 13.78 -10.98
N LEU A 295 1.77 13.74 -10.03
CA LEU A 295 1.42 14.86 -9.14
C LEU A 295 1.97 14.55 -7.75
N LEU A 296 2.79 15.45 -7.21
CA LEU A 296 3.40 15.25 -5.90
C LEU A 296 2.81 16.23 -4.90
N ILE A 297 2.36 15.69 -3.77
CA ILE A 297 1.81 16.43 -2.66
C ILE A 297 2.68 16.18 -1.43
N TYR A 298 2.92 17.21 -0.64
CA TYR A 298 3.64 17.13 0.63
C TYR A 298 2.70 17.48 1.77
N PHE A 299 2.58 16.58 2.74
CA PHE A 299 1.84 16.76 3.97
C PHE A 299 2.81 17.04 5.12
N ASP A 300 2.69 18.21 5.73
CA ASP A 300 3.63 18.64 6.79
C ASP A 300 3.23 18.18 8.20
N GLY A 301 2.18 17.37 8.33
CA GLY A 301 1.63 16.92 9.61
C GLY A 301 0.35 17.66 10.01
N SER A 302 0.06 18.78 9.36
CA SER A 302 -1.20 19.50 9.53
C SER A 302 -1.79 20.06 8.25
N HIS A 303 -1.02 20.15 7.17
CA HIS A 303 -1.39 20.89 5.98
C HIS A 303 -0.79 20.26 4.72
N PHE A 304 -1.56 20.31 3.63
CA PHE A 304 -1.11 19.86 2.32
C PHE A 304 -0.49 21.01 1.53
N ASN A 305 0.60 20.71 0.83
CA ASN A 305 1.23 21.59 -0.12
C ASN A 305 1.48 20.85 -1.43
N GLY A 306 1.40 21.57 -2.55
CA GLY A 306 1.83 21.02 -3.84
C GLY A 306 3.36 20.93 -3.93
N VAL A 307 3.88 20.09 -4.80
CA VAL A 307 5.32 19.98 -5.07
C VAL A 307 5.60 20.26 -6.54
N THR A 308 6.50 21.21 -6.80
CA THR A 308 6.77 21.70 -8.16
C THR A 308 7.48 20.71 -9.08
N SER A 309 8.25 19.76 -8.52
CA SER A 309 8.96 18.73 -9.28
C SER A 309 9.41 17.57 -8.40
N THR A 310 9.49 16.37 -9.01
CA THR A 310 9.86 15.10 -8.36
C THR A 310 11.17 15.16 -7.58
N GLY A 311 12.27 15.57 -8.23
CA GLY A 311 13.57 15.72 -7.56
C GLY A 311 13.68 17.00 -6.71
N GLY A 312 12.77 17.94 -6.88
CA GLY A 312 12.77 19.20 -6.14
C GLY A 312 12.55 18.98 -4.65
N LEU A 313 11.64 18.10 -4.27
CA LEU A 313 11.27 17.86 -2.87
C LEU A 313 12.50 17.53 -2.00
N PHE A 314 13.33 16.61 -2.49
CA PHE A 314 14.50 16.10 -1.78
C PHE A 314 15.81 16.85 -2.09
N GLY A 315 15.77 17.85 -2.97
CA GLY A 315 16.96 18.57 -3.44
C GLY A 315 17.93 17.74 -4.29
N GLN A 316 17.49 16.57 -4.75
CA GLN A 316 18.25 15.64 -5.56
C GLN A 316 17.30 14.83 -6.46
N PRO A 317 17.75 14.36 -7.64
CA PRO A 317 16.93 13.53 -8.50
C PRO A 317 16.32 12.34 -7.74
N TYR A 318 15.06 12.07 -8.00
CA TYR A 318 14.27 11.06 -7.30
C TYR A 318 13.51 10.19 -8.29
N CYS A 319 13.51 8.89 -8.06
CA CYS A 319 12.85 7.90 -8.89
C CYS A 319 11.59 7.41 -8.17
N LEU A 320 10.42 7.73 -8.73
CA LEU A 320 9.12 7.28 -8.20
C LEU A 320 8.96 5.76 -8.24
N GLU A 321 9.46 5.11 -9.31
CA GLU A 321 9.40 3.65 -9.48
C GLU A 321 10.24 2.87 -8.44
N CYS A 322 11.41 3.41 -8.08
CA CYS A 322 12.31 2.76 -7.13
C CYS A 322 12.19 3.33 -5.71
N GLU A 323 11.35 4.35 -5.52
CA GLU A 323 11.18 5.11 -4.28
C GLU A 323 12.51 5.53 -3.64
N THR A 324 13.41 6.06 -4.46
CA THR A 324 14.78 6.37 -4.02
C THR A 324 15.41 7.54 -4.75
N VAL A 325 16.29 8.23 -4.03
CA VAL A 325 17.11 9.31 -4.55
C VAL A 325 18.31 8.78 -5.32
N TYR A 326 18.79 9.56 -6.29
CA TYR A 326 19.98 9.20 -7.06
C TYR A 326 20.77 10.43 -7.50
N ASN A 327 22.09 10.28 -7.62
CA ASN A 327 22.96 11.41 -7.96
C ASN A 327 22.88 11.83 -9.43
N ARG A 328 22.90 10.86 -10.35
CA ARG A 328 22.86 11.07 -11.81
C ARG A 328 22.04 9.97 -12.48
N PRO A 329 21.27 10.25 -13.54
CA PRO A 329 20.48 9.23 -14.26
C PRO A 329 21.34 8.05 -14.75
N GLN A 330 22.59 8.33 -15.13
CA GLN A 330 23.57 7.32 -15.57
C GLN A 330 23.95 6.31 -14.48
N ASN A 331 23.88 6.70 -13.20
CA ASN A 331 24.19 5.87 -12.04
C ASN A 331 22.96 5.13 -11.49
N HIS A 332 21.76 5.48 -11.95
CA HIS A 332 20.55 4.82 -11.49
C HIS A 332 20.57 3.33 -11.87
N SER A 333 19.78 2.51 -11.19
CA SER A 333 19.80 1.06 -11.37
C SER A 333 19.44 0.65 -12.80
N THR A 334 20.09 -0.38 -13.36
CA THR A 334 19.75 -0.92 -14.70
C THR A 334 18.50 -1.80 -14.69
N ILE A 335 18.07 -2.25 -13.51
CA ILE A 335 16.83 -3.02 -13.33
C ILE A 335 15.59 -2.13 -13.14
N CYS A 336 15.77 -0.81 -13.01
CA CYS A 336 14.66 0.13 -12.90
C CYS A 336 13.83 0.13 -14.20
N ARG A 337 12.52 -0.11 -14.07
CA ARG A 337 11.58 -0.13 -15.20
C ARG A 337 11.42 1.25 -15.80
N ALA A 338 11.34 2.28 -14.96
CA ALA A 338 11.27 3.69 -15.34
C ALA A 338 12.60 4.26 -15.88
N ARG A 339 13.52 3.43 -16.42
CA ARG A 339 14.82 3.86 -16.95
C ARG A 339 15.04 3.42 -18.38
N CYS A 340 15.48 4.35 -19.22
CA CYS A 340 15.91 4.02 -20.57
C CYS A 340 17.38 3.54 -20.59
N LEU A 341 17.60 2.28 -20.98
CA LEU A 341 18.96 1.72 -21.16
C LEU A 341 19.75 2.36 -22.31
N ASN A 342 19.08 3.09 -23.21
CA ASN A 342 19.73 3.75 -24.34
C ASN A 342 20.26 5.14 -23.99
N CYS A 343 19.41 6.03 -23.45
CA CYS A 343 19.76 7.41 -23.11
C CYS A 343 20.00 7.68 -21.62
N SER A 344 19.85 6.68 -20.74
CA SER A 344 19.99 6.76 -19.27
C SER A 344 18.95 7.59 -18.51
N ARG A 345 18.01 8.25 -19.18
CA ARG A 345 16.94 9.01 -18.53
C ARG A 345 16.07 8.11 -17.64
N VAL A 346 15.57 8.70 -16.56
CA VAL A 346 14.76 8.04 -15.51
C VAL A 346 13.48 8.86 -15.30
N GLY A 347 12.35 8.19 -15.12
CA GLY A 347 11.04 8.82 -14.96
C GLY A 347 9.90 8.01 -15.61
N PRO A 348 8.64 8.44 -15.41
CA PRO A 348 7.45 7.69 -15.83
C PRO A 348 7.34 7.46 -17.34
N LEU A 349 7.86 8.38 -18.15
CA LEU A 349 7.89 8.27 -19.61
C LEU A 349 9.00 7.35 -20.18
N TYR A 350 9.64 6.54 -19.32
CA TYR A 350 10.75 5.67 -19.70
C TYR A 350 10.45 4.21 -19.34
N PRO A 351 10.94 3.23 -20.13
CA PRO A 351 11.94 3.36 -21.20
C PRO A 351 11.39 4.12 -22.42
N CYS A 352 12.27 4.83 -23.16
CA CYS A 352 11.84 5.62 -24.31
C CYS A 352 11.07 4.72 -25.29
N PRO A 353 9.79 5.02 -25.57
CA PRO A 353 8.98 4.16 -26.44
C PRO A 353 9.56 4.16 -27.86
N PRO A 354 9.46 3.04 -28.59
CA PRO A 354 9.80 3.01 -30.01
C PRO A 354 8.79 3.86 -30.79
N ARG A 355 9.05 5.17 -30.91
CA ARG A 355 8.21 6.09 -31.67
C ARG A 355 8.73 6.17 -33.12
N ASN A 356 7.84 5.85 -34.06
CA ASN A 356 8.04 5.91 -35.52
C ASN A 356 9.16 5.01 -36.09
N ASN A 357 9.13 4.78 -37.41
CA ASN A 357 10.15 4.03 -38.15
C ASN A 357 11.54 4.72 -38.19
N PHE A 358 11.73 5.83 -37.47
CA PHE A 358 12.99 6.55 -37.41
C PHE A 358 13.90 5.96 -36.32
N PHE A 359 14.95 5.25 -36.76
CA PHE A 359 15.98 4.72 -35.87
C PHE A 359 17.36 5.23 -36.28
N LYS A 360 17.91 6.18 -35.52
CA LYS A 360 19.30 6.61 -35.72
C LYS A 360 20.25 5.75 -34.90
N LYS A 361 21.25 5.18 -35.55
CA LYS A 361 22.33 4.42 -34.89
C LYS A 361 23.44 5.38 -34.49
N CYS A 362 23.85 5.34 -33.23
CA CYS A 362 25.03 6.08 -32.77
C CYS A 362 26.31 5.32 -33.16
N SER A 363 27.26 5.97 -33.84
CA SER A 363 28.55 5.38 -34.19
C SER A 363 29.45 5.08 -32.98
N GLY A 364 29.32 5.84 -31.89
CA GLY A 364 30.17 5.66 -30.70
C GLY A 364 29.75 4.53 -29.75
N CYS A 365 28.50 4.09 -29.80
CA CYS A 365 27.98 3.06 -28.88
C CYS A 365 27.13 1.97 -29.56
N SER A 366 26.90 2.06 -30.87
CA SER A 366 26.12 1.12 -31.68
C SER A 366 24.66 0.89 -31.25
N LYS A 367 24.12 1.73 -30.35
CA LYS A 367 22.71 1.73 -29.95
C LYS A 367 21.84 2.44 -30.99
N LYS A 368 20.56 2.08 -31.02
CA LYS A 368 19.52 2.68 -31.87
C LYS A 368 18.57 3.52 -31.01
N PHE A 369 18.14 4.65 -31.53
CA PHE A 369 17.38 5.65 -30.79
C PHE A 369 16.25 6.21 -31.67
N ASN A 370 15.12 6.53 -31.05
CA ASN A 370 14.18 7.52 -31.61
C ASN A 370 14.79 8.93 -31.53
N GLU A 371 14.17 9.94 -32.14
CA GLU A 371 14.75 11.28 -32.25
C GLU A 371 15.06 11.93 -30.89
N ASP A 372 14.09 11.98 -29.97
CA ASP A 372 14.26 12.61 -28.65
C ASP A 372 15.30 11.87 -27.80
N CYS A 373 15.27 10.54 -27.84
CA CYS A 373 16.23 9.68 -27.15
C CYS A 373 17.64 9.89 -27.72
N PHE A 374 17.77 10.16 -29.03
CA PHE A 374 19.05 10.42 -29.67
C PHE A 374 19.62 11.79 -29.27
N LYS A 375 18.79 12.85 -29.30
CA LYS A 375 19.20 14.20 -28.90
C LYS A 375 19.75 14.21 -27.47
N ASP A 376 19.02 13.62 -26.54
CA ASP A 376 19.48 13.55 -25.14
C ASP A 376 20.66 12.61 -24.92
N HIS A 377 20.75 11.53 -25.69
CA HIS A 377 21.92 10.69 -25.71
C HIS A 377 23.19 11.45 -26.12
N GLN A 378 23.09 12.33 -27.12
CA GLN A 378 24.21 13.18 -27.54
C GLN A 378 24.58 14.20 -26.47
N ASN A 379 23.58 14.91 -25.93
CA ASN A 379 23.79 15.95 -24.91
C ASN A 379 24.42 15.39 -23.63
N SER A 380 24.03 14.18 -23.21
CA SER A 380 24.51 13.56 -21.97
C SER A 380 25.89 12.90 -22.10
N GLY A 381 26.38 12.64 -23.32
CA GLY A 381 27.64 11.90 -23.54
C GLY A 381 27.60 10.45 -23.04
N PHE A 382 26.41 9.88 -22.79
CA PHE A 382 26.26 8.55 -22.17
C PHE A 382 26.86 7.41 -23.00
N CYS A 383 27.09 7.62 -24.31
CA CYS A 383 27.78 6.67 -25.20
C CYS A 383 29.17 6.23 -24.70
N ARG A 384 29.86 7.11 -23.96
CA ARG A 384 31.20 6.80 -23.40
C ARG A 384 31.14 5.72 -22.33
N ARG A 385 30.02 5.68 -21.60
CA ARG A 385 29.79 4.77 -20.48
C ARG A 385 29.02 3.52 -20.87
N SER A 386 28.11 3.61 -21.84
CA SER A 386 27.24 2.48 -22.16
C SER A 386 27.21 2.18 -23.65
N LYS A 387 27.66 0.97 -23.98
CA LYS A 387 27.82 0.48 -25.36
C LYS A 387 26.96 -0.75 -25.61
N LYS A 388 26.59 -0.97 -26.88
CA LYS A 388 25.90 -2.17 -27.33
C LYS A 388 26.85 -2.99 -28.18
N CYS A 389 26.99 -4.28 -27.87
CA CYS A 389 27.72 -5.20 -28.73
C CYS A 389 26.96 -5.43 -30.03
N GLU A 390 27.63 -5.31 -31.18
CA GLU A 390 27.00 -5.55 -32.49
C GLU A 390 26.75 -7.02 -32.77
N LYS A 391 27.53 -7.92 -32.15
CA LYS A 391 27.43 -9.38 -32.36
C LYS A 391 26.31 -10.00 -31.52
N CYS A 392 26.30 -9.74 -30.21
CA CYS A 392 25.35 -10.39 -29.29
C CYS A 392 24.23 -9.45 -28.81
N GLY A 393 24.26 -8.16 -29.17
CA GLY A 393 23.24 -7.19 -28.79
C GLY A 393 23.26 -6.73 -27.33
N VAL A 394 24.13 -7.30 -26.48
CA VAL A 394 24.22 -6.97 -25.06
C VAL A 394 24.63 -5.50 -24.87
N ILE A 395 23.89 -4.79 -24.02
CA ILE A 395 24.25 -3.46 -23.54
C ILE A 395 25.11 -3.63 -22.28
N TRP A 396 26.27 -2.99 -22.27
CA TRP A 396 27.25 -3.11 -21.19
C TRP A 396 27.74 -1.73 -20.73
N ASP A 397 28.09 -1.64 -19.46
CA ASP A 397 28.75 -0.46 -18.88
C ASP A 397 30.28 -0.61 -19.03
N THR A 398 30.90 0.39 -19.66
CA THR A 398 32.33 0.39 -19.95
C THR A 398 33.17 0.40 -18.69
N THR A 399 32.79 1.19 -17.69
CA THR A 399 33.53 1.30 -16.42
C THR A 399 33.52 -0.01 -15.63
N VAL A 400 32.40 -0.73 -15.66
CA VAL A 400 32.26 -2.03 -14.99
C VAL A 400 33.05 -3.11 -15.73
N ASN A 401 32.95 -3.14 -17.06
CA ASN A 401 33.54 -4.22 -17.87
C ASN A 401 35.03 -4.04 -18.16
N THR A 402 35.60 -2.85 -17.97
CA THR A 402 37.06 -2.63 -18.06
C THR A 402 37.76 -2.68 -16.71
N ARG A 403 37.00 -2.80 -15.61
CA ARG A 403 37.56 -2.94 -14.26
C ARG A 403 38.51 -4.14 -14.19
N GLY A 404 39.63 -3.98 -13.50
CA GLY A 404 40.63 -5.04 -13.37
C GLY A 404 41.44 -5.30 -14.64
N GLY A 405 41.58 -4.32 -15.54
CA GLY A 405 42.43 -4.40 -16.74
C GLY A 405 41.77 -5.10 -17.93
N ARG A 406 40.47 -5.38 -17.87
CA ARG A 406 39.73 -5.98 -18.99
C ARG A 406 39.59 -4.99 -20.15
N SER A 407 39.66 -5.50 -21.38
CA SER A 407 39.46 -4.70 -22.60
C SER A 407 38.00 -4.32 -22.86
N GLY A 408 37.05 -4.91 -22.11
CA GLY A 408 35.61 -4.60 -22.17
C GLY A 408 34.73 -5.84 -22.17
N HIS A 409 33.59 -5.73 -22.86
CA HIS A 409 32.64 -6.82 -23.03
C HIS A 409 33.20 -7.92 -23.95
N VAL A 410 33.07 -9.17 -23.52
CA VAL A 410 33.34 -10.37 -24.31
C VAL A 410 32.02 -11.14 -24.47
N CYS A 411 31.70 -11.52 -25.71
CA CYS A 411 30.47 -12.26 -25.99
C CYS A 411 30.46 -13.61 -25.26
N ASN A 412 29.27 -14.02 -24.80
CA ASN A 412 29.05 -15.26 -24.05
C ASN A 412 29.70 -15.34 -22.66
N GLU A 413 30.29 -14.28 -22.13
CA GLU A 413 30.68 -14.24 -20.72
C GLU A 413 29.54 -13.71 -19.84
N ARG A 414 29.43 -14.22 -18.61
CA ARG A 414 28.52 -13.73 -17.57
C ARG A 414 29.29 -13.39 -16.31
N TYR A 415 28.84 -12.33 -15.64
CA TYR A 415 29.37 -11.96 -14.33
C TYR A 415 28.89 -12.96 -13.28
N CYS A 416 29.81 -13.43 -12.45
CA CYS A 416 29.55 -14.28 -11.31
C CYS A 416 29.80 -13.48 -10.02
N SER A 417 28.75 -13.31 -9.21
CA SER A 417 28.83 -12.63 -7.92
C SER A 417 29.62 -13.40 -6.87
N THR A 418 29.76 -14.72 -7.02
CA THR A 418 30.50 -15.58 -6.08
C THR A 418 32.01 -15.30 -6.11
N CYS A 419 32.57 -15.13 -7.30
CA CYS A 419 34.01 -14.88 -7.48
C CYS A 419 34.34 -13.45 -7.92
N ASN A 420 33.33 -12.61 -8.09
CA ASN A 420 33.44 -11.25 -8.65
C ASN A 420 34.16 -11.21 -10.02
N GLY A 421 33.97 -12.25 -10.84
CA GLY A 421 34.63 -12.44 -12.14
C GLY A 421 33.65 -12.70 -13.28
N TYR A 422 34.12 -12.56 -14.53
CA TYR A 422 33.35 -12.94 -15.72
C TYR A 422 33.83 -14.30 -16.23
N HIS A 423 32.89 -15.19 -16.53
CA HIS A 423 33.18 -16.54 -17.00
C HIS A 423 32.26 -16.94 -18.15
N ASP A 424 32.73 -17.87 -18.98
CA ASP A 424 31.86 -18.62 -19.88
C ASP A 424 30.89 -19.47 -19.02
N PRO A 425 29.56 -19.33 -19.19
CA PRO A 425 28.56 -20.15 -18.51
C PRO A 425 28.83 -21.65 -18.59
N LYS A 426 29.45 -22.13 -19.69
CA LYS A 426 29.80 -23.55 -19.87
C LYS A 426 30.95 -24.00 -18.98
N ARG A 427 31.89 -23.11 -18.63
CA ARG A 427 32.99 -23.41 -17.71
C ARG A 427 32.57 -23.32 -16.24
N GLY A 428 31.53 -22.56 -15.94
CA GLY A 428 31.05 -22.34 -14.58
C GLY A 428 32.01 -21.49 -13.73
N CYS A 429 31.66 -21.30 -12.46
CA CYS A 429 32.53 -20.63 -11.49
C CYS A 429 33.48 -21.66 -10.85
N PHE A 430 34.78 -21.36 -10.80
CA PHE A 430 35.77 -22.24 -10.15
C PHE A 430 35.70 -22.22 -8.61
N ILE A 431 34.98 -21.26 -8.02
CA ILE A 431 34.76 -21.21 -6.57
C ILE A 431 33.65 -22.19 -6.21
N LYS A 432 34.00 -23.24 -5.45
CA LYS A 432 33.03 -24.17 -4.88
C LYS A 432 32.10 -23.44 -3.90
N PRO A 433 30.78 -23.66 -3.96
CA PRO A 433 29.88 -23.20 -2.90
C PRO A 433 30.36 -23.71 -1.55
N LEU A 434 30.33 -22.87 -0.51
CA LEU A 434 30.59 -23.32 0.85
C LEU A 434 29.52 -24.35 1.22
N GLU A 435 29.94 -25.54 1.63
CA GLU A 435 29.02 -26.55 2.16
C GLU A 435 28.28 -25.95 3.35
N SER A 436 26.95 -26.12 3.38
CA SER A 436 26.15 -25.64 4.51
C SER A 436 26.67 -26.29 5.78
N LYS A 437 27.03 -25.47 6.78
CA LYS A 437 27.32 -26.01 8.12
C LYS A 437 26.06 -26.74 8.57
N VAL A 438 26.17 -28.05 8.77
CA VAL A 438 25.13 -28.85 9.43
C VAL A 438 24.76 -28.11 10.71
N GLN A 439 23.51 -27.64 10.81
CA GLN A 439 22.99 -27.04 12.04
C GLN A 439 23.14 -28.10 13.13
N LYS A 440 24.12 -27.92 14.03
CA LYS A 440 24.17 -28.70 15.25
C LYS A 440 22.88 -28.38 16.00
N GLN A 441 22.05 -29.39 16.27
CA GLN A 441 20.89 -29.25 17.16
C GLN A 441 21.36 -28.56 18.44
N TYR A 442 20.76 -27.40 18.75
CA TYR A 442 20.98 -26.72 20.02
C TYR A 442 20.52 -27.67 21.13
N ARG A 443 21.47 -28.16 21.94
CA ARG A 443 21.14 -28.83 23.19
C ARG A 443 20.72 -27.75 24.19
N PHE A 444 19.45 -27.73 24.55
CA PHE A 444 19.01 -27.02 25.74
C PHE A 444 19.70 -27.65 26.95
N ILE A 445 20.59 -26.91 27.60
CA ILE A 445 21.14 -27.28 28.90
C ILE A 445 20.13 -26.76 29.92
N ALA A 446 19.34 -27.66 30.50
CA ALA A 446 18.57 -27.35 31.69
C ALA A 446 19.55 -27.22 32.85
N ILE A 447 19.71 -25.99 33.36
CA ILE A 447 20.42 -25.76 34.63
C ILE A 447 19.42 -26.12 35.73
N LYS A 448 19.78 -27.12 36.53
CA LYS A 448 19.04 -27.52 37.75
C LYS A 448 19.38 -26.62 38.91
#